data_AF-A0A8C7FVB4-F1
#
_entry.id   AF-A0A8C7FVB4-F1
#
_cell.length_a   1.000
_cell.length_b   1.000
_cell.length_c   1.000
_cell.angle_alpha   90.00
_cell.angle_beta   90.00
_cell.angle_gamma   90.00
#
_symmetry.space_group_name_H-M   'P 1'
#
loop_
_entity.id
_entity.type
_entity.pdbx_description
1 polymer ?
#
loop_
_entity_poly.entity_id
_entity_poly.type
_entity_poly.pdbx_seq_one_letter_code
_entity_poly.pdbx_strand_id
1 'polypeptide(L)'
;MKFLHLLSTEASQDITFHCLSDPPFSPTNTYSSDDPGQEYQTRPPRFRGWNGQMFEADTLLEPHMLLDECRIQDGSWHQSRFFFHTQDSYELPIIDIQEQPLSQSNDLRHLEVGPVCFL
;
A
#
# COMPACT_ATOMS: atom_id res chain seq x y z
N MET A 1 -13.38 -16.53 -4.04
CA MET A 1 -13.81 -17.57 -3.08
C MET A 1 -15.34 -17.63 -3.06
N LYS A 2 -15.97 -18.27 -4.06
CA LYS A 2 -17.40 -18.05 -4.39
C LYS A 2 -18.38 -18.28 -3.24
N PHE A 3 -18.25 -19.37 -2.50
CA PHE A 3 -19.15 -19.66 -1.38
C PHE A 3 -18.99 -18.67 -0.23
N LEU A 4 -17.76 -18.22 0.08
CA LEU A 4 -17.55 -17.22 1.14
C LEU A 4 -18.20 -15.89 0.77
N HIS A 5 -18.04 -15.39 -0.47
CA HIS A 5 -18.75 -14.17 -0.88
C HIS A 5 -20.28 -14.31 -0.83
N LEU A 6 -20.82 -15.50 -1.14
CA LEU A 6 -22.27 -15.74 -1.11
C LEU A 6 -22.84 -15.85 0.29
N LEU A 7 -22.03 -16.26 1.28
CA LEU A 7 -22.48 -16.56 2.64
C LEU A 7 -22.13 -15.47 3.65
N SER A 8 -21.42 -14.43 3.22
CA SER A 8 -20.93 -13.35 4.09
C SER A 8 -21.43 -12.00 3.61
N THR A 9 -21.78 -11.15 4.57
CA THR A 9 -22.24 -9.78 4.35
C THR A 9 -21.12 -8.77 4.49
N GLU A 10 -20.00 -9.16 5.09
CA GLU A 10 -18.85 -8.29 5.26
C GLU A 10 -17.55 -9.02 4.93
N ALA A 11 -16.54 -8.25 4.51
CA ALA A 11 -15.18 -8.74 4.39
C ALA A 11 -14.19 -7.70 4.91
N SER A 12 -13.05 -8.17 5.42
CA SER A 12 -11.94 -7.31 5.80
C SER A 12 -10.60 -7.95 5.48
N GLN A 13 -9.60 -7.13 5.18
CA GLN A 13 -8.22 -7.56 4.94
C GLN A 13 -7.26 -6.44 5.32
N ASP A 14 -6.04 -6.79 5.69
CA ASP A 14 -4.95 -5.83 5.86
C ASP A 14 -3.75 -6.16 4.96
N ILE A 15 -3.03 -5.11 4.55
CA ILE A 15 -1.80 -5.19 3.77
C ILE A 15 -0.78 -4.25 4.40
N THR A 16 0.42 -4.76 4.67
CA THR A 16 1.49 -4.00 5.31
C THR A 16 2.68 -3.89 4.36
N PHE A 17 3.13 -2.67 4.15
CA PHE A 17 4.39 -2.37 3.49
C PHE A 17 5.44 -2.13 4.55
N HIS A 18 6.53 -2.89 4.47
CA HIS A 18 7.75 -2.66 5.25
C HIS A 18 8.74 -1.94 4.33
N CYS A 19 9.20 -0.76 4.75
CA CYS A 19 10.02 0.13 3.95
C CYS A 19 11.34 0.42 4.67
N LEU A 20 12.44 0.41 3.94
CA LEU A 20 13.74 0.89 4.39
C LEU A 20 14.24 1.89 3.36
N SER A 21 14.38 3.15 3.79
CA SER A 21 14.87 4.24 2.95
C SER A 21 16.05 4.94 3.61
N ASP A 22 17.08 5.20 2.80
CA ASP A 22 18.27 5.92 3.24
C ASP A 22 17.93 7.40 3.52
N PRO A 23 18.66 8.06 4.44
CA PRO A 23 18.53 9.49 4.63
C PRO A 23 18.83 10.25 3.33
N PRO A 24 18.16 11.39 3.08
CA PRO A 24 18.26 12.12 1.81
C PRO A 24 19.68 12.56 1.44
N PHE A 25 20.59 12.71 2.41
CA PHE A 25 21.99 13.13 2.21
C PHE A 25 23.01 11.99 2.35
N SER A 26 22.60 10.73 2.22
CA SER A 26 23.53 9.60 2.27
C SER A 26 24.58 9.69 1.14
N PRO A 27 25.87 9.40 1.37
CA PRO A 27 26.91 9.48 0.34
C PRO A 27 26.71 8.52 -0.85
N THR A 28 25.79 7.55 -0.72
CA THR A 28 25.31 6.69 -1.81
C THR A 28 24.29 7.37 -2.73
N ASN A 29 23.72 8.52 -2.33
CA ASN A 29 22.80 9.33 -3.13
C ASN A 29 23.58 10.23 -4.11
N THR A 30 24.35 9.61 -5.00
CA THR A 30 25.06 10.32 -6.07
C THR A 30 24.08 10.74 -7.18
N TYR A 31 23.80 12.05 -7.25
CA TYR A 31 23.09 12.79 -8.31
C TYR A 31 21.57 12.52 -8.38
N SER A 32 20.73 13.46 -7.98
CA SER A 32 20.22 14.49 -8.89
C SER A 32 19.79 15.75 -8.12
N SER A 33 20.54 16.84 -8.28
CA SER A 33 20.27 18.14 -7.67
C SER A 33 19.24 18.98 -8.45
N ASP A 34 18.38 18.35 -9.25
CA ASP A 34 17.46 19.03 -10.18
C ASP A 34 16.14 18.28 -10.44
N ASP A 35 15.72 17.39 -9.54
CA ASP A 35 14.37 16.81 -9.63
C ASP A 35 13.43 17.56 -8.67
N PRO A 36 12.29 18.11 -9.12
CA PRO A 36 11.21 18.58 -8.24
C PRO A 36 10.53 17.41 -7.46
N GLY A 37 11.32 16.39 -7.10
CA GLY A 37 10.88 15.01 -6.86
C GLY A 37 10.59 14.65 -5.42
N GLN A 38 10.05 15.57 -4.62
CA GLN A 38 9.41 15.23 -3.34
C GLN A 38 7.90 15.03 -3.46
N GLU A 39 7.31 15.28 -4.63
CA GLU A 39 5.87 15.13 -4.88
C GLU A 39 5.49 13.74 -5.45
N TYR A 40 6.47 12.94 -5.87
CA TYR A 40 6.21 11.64 -6.50
C TYR A 40 5.85 10.51 -5.52
N GLN A 41 6.00 10.73 -4.21
CA GLN A 41 5.62 9.77 -3.15
C GLN A 41 4.25 10.09 -2.52
N THR A 42 3.50 11.05 -3.10
CA THR A 42 2.32 11.63 -2.42
C THR A 42 1.05 10.77 -2.54
N ARG A 43 1.02 9.76 -3.42
CA ARG A 43 -0.18 8.92 -3.57
C ARG A 43 0.08 7.50 -3.04
N PRO A 44 -0.85 6.95 -2.23
CA PRO A 44 -0.75 5.56 -1.80
C PRO A 44 -0.83 4.62 -3.02
N PRO A 45 -0.35 3.37 -2.86
CA PRO A 45 -0.56 2.33 -3.86
C PRO A 45 -2.04 2.15 -4.19
N ARG A 46 -2.32 1.65 -5.39
CA ARG A 46 -3.68 1.28 -5.79
C ARG A 46 -3.86 -0.22 -5.61
N PHE A 47 -5.01 -0.65 -5.11
CA PHE A 47 -5.26 -2.06 -4.82
C PHE A 47 -6.44 -2.55 -5.63
N ARG A 48 -6.30 -3.67 -6.34
CA ARG A 48 -7.41 -4.25 -7.11
C ARG A 48 -8.12 -5.30 -6.27
N GLY A 49 -9.42 -5.11 -6.08
CA GLY A 49 -10.31 -6.05 -5.43
C GLY A 49 -10.68 -7.26 -6.29
N TRP A 50 -11.34 -8.24 -5.69
CA TRP A 50 -11.74 -9.48 -6.35
C TRP A 50 -12.76 -9.28 -7.49
N ASN A 51 -13.66 -8.30 -7.34
CA ASN A 51 -14.62 -7.88 -8.36
C ASN A 51 -14.01 -6.97 -9.45
N GLY A 52 -12.72 -6.66 -9.37
CA GLY A 52 -12.00 -5.81 -10.32
C GLY A 52 -12.07 -4.31 -10.04
N GLN A 53 -12.78 -3.87 -8.99
CA GLN A 53 -12.73 -2.47 -8.55
C GLN A 53 -11.35 -2.11 -7.99
N MET A 54 -11.02 -0.82 -8.07
CA MET A 54 -9.78 -0.27 -7.57
C MET A 54 -10.04 0.50 -6.27
N PHE A 55 -9.28 0.17 -5.23
CA PHE A 55 -9.15 0.99 -4.05
C PHE A 55 -8.00 1.98 -4.26
N GLU A 56 -8.32 3.27 -4.27
CA GLU A 56 -7.35 4.33 -4.57
C GLU A 56 -7.75 5.65 -3.90
N ALA A 57 -6.75 6.50 -3.61
CA ALA A 57 -6.96 7.81 -2.99
C ALA A 57 -7.93 8.69 -3.80
N ASP A 58 -8.66 9.55 -3.10
CA ASP A 58 -9.65 10.48 -3.68
C ASP A 58 -10.85 9.80 -4.36
N THR A 59 -11.17 8.54 -4.03
CA THR A 59 -12.33 7.81 -4.56
C THR A 59 -13.25 7.30 -3.45
N LEU A 60 -14.42 6.78 -3.82
CA LEU A 60 -15.36 6.16 -2.88
C LEU A 60 -14.76 4.94 -2.17
N LEU A 61 -13.81 4.25 -2.82
CA LEU A 61 -13.11 3.09 -2.30
C LEU A 61 -11.69 3.48 -1.85
N GLU A 62 -11.55 4.60 -1.16
CA GLU A 62 -10.26 5.00 -0.61
C GLU A 62 -9.81 4.01 0.48
N PRO A 63 -8.60 3.42 0.37
CA PRO A 63 -8.12 2.47 1.36
C PRO A 63 -7.83 3.18 2.69
N HIS A 64 -8.28 2.59 3.80
CA HIS A 64 -8.06 3.17 5.12
C HIS A 64 -6.62 2.91 5.57
N MET A 65 -5.85 3.96 5.82
CA MET A 65 -4.47 3.83 6.29
C MET A 65 -4.42 3.87 7.83
N LEU A 66 -4.05 2.73 8.44
CA LEU A 66 -3.90 2.60 9.90
C LEU A 66 -2.57 3.18 10.40
N LEU A 67 -1.53 3.11 9.57
CA LEU A 67 -0.18 3.58 9.88
C LEU A 67 0.48 4.07 8.59
N ASP A 68 1.18 5.21 8.65
CA ASP A 68 1.90 5.80 7.52
C ASP A 68 3.32 6.26 7.89
N GLU A 69 4.24 5.31 7.99
CA GLU A 69 5.63 5.57 8.39
C GLU A 69 6.63 5.33 7.26
N CYS A 70 6.23 4.76 6.11
CA CYS A 70 7.13 4.58 4.97
C CYS A 70 7.67 5.89 4.36
N ARG A 71 7.13 7.04 4.77
CA ARG A 71 7.67 8.37 4.44
C ARG A 71 8.90 8.77 5.26
N ILE A 72 9.21 8.04 6.33
CA ILE A 72 10.35 8.32 7.20
C ILE A 72 11.61 7.75 6.55
N GLN A 73 12.57 8.64 6.27
CA GLN A 73 13.84 8.33 5.62
C GLN A 73 15.00 8.50 6.62
N ASP A 74 15.13 7.59 7.57
CA ASP A 74 16.14 7.62 8.64
C ASP A 74 17.10 6.42 8.61
N GLY A 75 17.04 5.59 7.57
CA GLY A 75 17.83 4.36 7.45
C GLY A 75 17.37 3.22 8.35
N SER A 76 16.18 3.31 8.94
CA SER A 76 15.54 2.24 9.72
C SER A 76 14.31 1.67 9.01
N TRP A 77 13.89 0.47 9.43
CA TRP A 77 12.67 -0.14 8.93
C TRP A 77 11.44 0.54 9.51
N HIS A 78 10.52 0.91 8.64
CA HIS A 78 9.22 1.50 8.97
C HIS A 78 8.08 0.73 8.30
N GLN A 79 6.85 0.98 8.73
CA GLN A 79 5.67 0.30 8.21
C GLN A 79 4.56 1.26 7.81
N SER A 80 3.93 1.01 6.66
CA SER A 80 2.63 1.58 6.34
C SER A 80 1.61 0.46 6.20
N ARG A 81 0.48 0.58 6.92
CA ARG A 81 -0.55 -0.46 7.00
C ARG A 81 -1.87 0.04 6.43
N PHE A 82 -2.39 -0.71 5.47
CA PHE A 82 -3.68 -0.48 4.83
C PHE A 82 -4.68 -1.48 5.35
N PHE A 83 -5.87 -1.01 5.69
CA PHE A 83 -6.99 -1.81 6.12
C PHE A 83 -8.17 -1.60 5.18
N PHE A 84 -8.71 -2.71 4.70
CA PHE A 84 -9.85 -2.77 3.81
C PHE A 84 -10.99 -3.39 4.59
N HIS A 85 -12.13 -2.73 4.62
CA HIS A 85 -13.36 -3.24 5.21
C HIS A 85 -14.54 -2.78 4.36
N THR A 86 -15.44 -3.71 4.06
CA THR A 86 -16.55 -3.49 3.13
C THR A 86 -17.74 -4.37 3.48
N GLN A 87 -18.93 -3.87 3.13
CA GLN A 87 -20.19 -4.60 3.16
C GLN A 87 -20.51 -5.30 1.83
N ASP A 88 -19.69 -5.12 0.80
CA ASP A 88 -19.72 -5.96 -0.40
C ASP A 88 -18.55 -6.93 -0.37
N SER A 89 -18.83 -8.16 0.08
CA SER A 89 -17.82 -9.21 0.22
C SER A 89 -17.11 -9.56 -1.10
N TYR A 90 -17.65 -9.18 -2.27
CA TYR A 90 -17.01 -9.40 -3.58
C TYR A 90 -15.88 -8.42 -3.89
N GLU A 91 -15.74 -7.31 -3.14
CA GLU A 91 -14.64 -6.37 -3.32
C GLU A 91 -13.30 -6.91 -2.78
N LEU A 92 -13.33 -7.83 -1.82
CA LEU A 92 -12.15 -8.49 -1.26
C LEU A 92 -12.08 -9.97 -1.68
N PRO A 93 -10.91 -10.65 -1.63
CA PRO A 93 -9.59 -10.11 -1.25
C PRO A 93 -9.00 -9.17 -2.31
N ILE A 94 -7.97 -8.44 -1.90
CA ILE A 94 -7.06 -7.77 -2.82
C ILE A 94 -6.28 -8.82 -3.62
N ILE A 95 -6.32 -8.70 -4.94
CA ILE A 95 -5.71 -9.65 -5.89
C ILE A 95 -4.53 -9.07 -6.67
N ASP A 96 -4.33 -7.76 -6.61
CA ASP A 96 -3.25 -7.06 -7.31
C ASP A 96 -2.96 -5.73 -6.62
N ILE A 97 -1.70 -5.31 -6.68
CA ILE A 97 -1.21 -4.08 -6.05
C ILE A 97 -0.38 -3.32 -7.07
N GLN A 98 -0.77 -2.08 -7.35
CA GLN A 98 -0.07 -1.20 -8.27
C GLN A 98 0.64 -0.11 -7.47
N GLU A 99 1.93 -0.31 -7.28
CA GLU A 99 2.81 0.63 -6.59
C GLU A 99 3.46 1.61 -7.57
N GLN A 100 3.83 2.78 -7.05
CA GLN A 100 4.75 3.67 -7.74
C GLN A 100 6.18 3.11 -7.65
N PRO A 101 7.00 3.32 -8.70
CA PRO A 101 8.40 2.91 -8.68
C PRO A 101 9.14 3.59 -7.53
N LEU A 102 10.08 2.87 -6.93
CA LEU A 102 10.98 3.44 -5.93
C LEU A 102 11.85 4.52 -6.58
N SER A 103 11.98 5.65 -5.91
CA SER A 103 12.74 6.80 -6.40
C SER A 103 14.24 6.63 -6.18
N GLN A 104 14.68 5.85 -5.17
CA GLN A 104 16.09 5.71 -4.81
C GLN A 104 16.60 4.28 -5.03
N SER A 105 17.87 4.16 -5.45
CA SER A 105 18.50 2.86 -5.76
C SER A 105 18.69 1.95 -4.55
N ASN A 106 18.63 2.50 -3.35
CA ASN A 106 18.85 1.78 -2.09
C ASN A 106 17.57 1.52 -1.29
N ASP A 107 16.42 1.99 -1.76
CA ASP A 107 15.16 1.71 -1.07
C ASP A 107 14.84 0.21 -1.15
N LEU A 108 14.59 -0.41 0.00
CA LEU A 108 14.08 -1.78 0.06
C LEU A 108 12.62 -1.76 0.49
N ARG A 109 11.82 -2.60 -0.17
CA ARG A 109 10.43 -2.85 0.21
C ARG A 109 10.18 -4.33 0.41
N HIS A 110 9.43 -4.64 1.45
CA HIS A 110 8.89 -5.96 1.71
C HIS A 110 7.37 -5.85 1.91
N LEU A 111 6.62 -6.68 1.19
CA LEU A 111 5.16 -6.69 1.23
C LEU A 111 4.68 -7.87 2.07
N GLU A 112 3.80 -7.58 3.01
CA GLU A 112 3.06 -8.57 3.79
C GLU A 112 1.56 -8.45 3.48
N VAL A 113 1.00 -9.53 2.92
CA VAL A 113 -0.43 -9.60 2.60
C VAL A 113 -1.14 -10.39 3.70
N GLY A 114 -1.95 -9.70 4.49
CA GLY A 114 -2.75 -10.29 5.55
C GLY A 114 -3.87 -11.19 5.01
N PRO A 115 -4.41 -12.09 5.85
CA PRO A 115 -5.52 -12.95 5.47
C PRO A 115 -6.79 -12.11 5.22
N VAL A 116 -7.63 -12.58 4.30
CA VAL A 116 -8.98 -12.04 4.15
C VAL A 116 -9.92 -12.74 5.14
N CYS A 117 -10.67 -11.94 5.88
CA CYS A 117 -11.70 -12.39 6.82
C CYS A 117 -13.08 -12.11 6.22
N PHE A 118 -14.01 -13.05 6.40
CA PHE A 118 -15.40 -12.94 5.95
C PHE A 118 -16.31 -13.13 7.15
N LEU A 119 -17.36 -12.30 7.26
CA LEU A 119 -18.38 -12.38 8.30
C LEU A 119 -19.78 -12.50 7.68
#